data_AF-E2SRU1-F1
#
_entry.id   AF-E2SRU1-F1
#
_cell.length_a   1.000
_cell.length_b   1.000
_cell.length_c   1.000
_cell.angle_alpha   90.00
_cell.angle_beta   90.00
_cell.angle_gamma   90.00
#
_symmetry.space_group_name_H-M   'P 1'
#
loop_
_entity.id
_entity.type
_entity.pdbx_description
1 polymer ?
#
loop_
_entity_poly.entity_id
_entity_poly.type
_entity_poly.pdbx_seq_one_letter_code
_entity_poly.pdbx_strand_id
1 'polypeptide(L)'
;MKQYDTIILGYPIWHAQAPRIISTFLESYDFSGKTILPFCTSHSSDIGSSATDLHSLTNNATWLTGQRFSSDTSKEEITTWLENNGLSTTSAGQIGKFNFDQQTVLLNSGYEMPILGIGTYSLSDEDCYNSVTAHLNSGGRLIDTAFIYHNEAAVGRAVRDSGVPREEIFVMTKLYPNQYADAANAIDEAFVRMGLDYVDMMLLHHPGENDVDAYKAMEQAVKDGKIRSIGLSNWYVEELESFLPQVNITPALIQNEIHPYYQENDVIPYIQKLGIVVQGWYPFGGRGHTAELLGDDTISAIAKAHNVSSAQVILRWNLQKGVIVIPGSSNPKHIKENLDLFGFKLTQKEMKQIQELDRNEKYDWY
;
A
#
# COMPACT_ATOMS: atom_id res chain seq x y z
N MET A 1 21.62 -13.55 2.45
CA MET A 1 21.81 -12.85 1.16
C MET A 1 21.03 -13.38 -0.04
N LYS A 2 20.30 -14.50 0.06
CA LYS A 2 19.58 -15.07 -1.10
C LYS A 2 18.49 -14.17 -1.70
N GLN A 3 17.86 -13.30 -0.91
CA GLN A 3 16.74 -12.43 -1.33
C GLN A 3 17.16 -11.07 -1.94
N TYR A 4 18.47 -10.79 -2.06
CA TYR A 4 18.95 -9.50 -2.55
C TYR A 4 19.84 -9.69 -3.78
N ASP A 5 19.53 -8.94 -4.84
CA ASP A 5 20.33 -8.91 -6.08
C ASP A 5 21.38 -7.79 -6.05
N THR A 6 21.08 -6.70 -5.33
CA THR A 6 21.97 -5.55 -5.13
C THR A 6 22.18 -5.28 -3.65
N ILE A 7 23.42 -4.98 -3.26
CA ILE A 7 23.83 -4.59 -1.92
C ILE A 7 24.46 -3.20 -1.97
N ILE A 8 23.86 -2.24 -1.27
CA ILE A 8 24.49 -0.94 -1.03
C ILE A 8 25.31 -1.05 0.26
N LEU A 9 26.64 -1.06 0.15
CA LEU A 9 27.55 -1.34 1.26
C LEU A 9 28.12 -0.04 1.85
N GLY A 10 27.49 0.46 2.92
CA GLY A 10 27.92 1.65 3.63
C GLY A 10 28.87 1.36 4.79
N TYR A 11 29.94 2.14 4.93
CA TYR A 11 30.85 2.03 6.08
C TYR A 11 31.56 3.35 6.42
N PRO A 12 31.91 3.59 7.70
CA PRO A 12 32.77 4.71 8.04
C PRO A 12 34.22 4.41 7.63
N ILE A 13 35.05 5.45 7.47
CA ILE A 13 36.49 5.27 7.25
C ILE A 13 37.31 5.77 8.43
N TRP A 14 38.11 4.87 9.00
CA TRP A 14 39.05 5.19 10.07
C TRP A 14 40.46 4.91 9.57
N HIS A 15 41.34 5.92 9.57
CA HIS A 15 42.70 5.81 9.02
C HIS A 15 42.76 5.25 7.58
N ALA A 16 41.89 5.73 6.69
CA ALA A 16 41.77 5.29 5.30
C ALA A 16 41.34 3.81 5.11
N GLN A 17 40.88 3.15 6.16
CA GLN A 17 40.41 1.75 6.13
C GLN A 17 38.96 1.61 6.61
N ALA A 18 38.26 0.64 6.03
CA ALA A 18 36.97 0.18 6.52
C ALA A 18 37.15 -0.61 7.84
N PRO A 19 36.25 -0.49 8.81
CA PRO A 19 36.29 -1.31 10.01
C PRO A 19 36.18 -2.80 9.66
N ARG A 20 36.89 -3.63 10.43
CA ARG A 20 36.94 -5.09 10.24
C ARG A 20 35.57 -5.77 10.21
N ILE A 21 34.55 -5.19 10.84
CA ILE A 21 33.19 -5.74 10.78
C ILE A 21 32.65 -5.85 9.34
N ILE A 22 33.09 -4.97 8.45
CA ILE A 22 32.68 -4.98 7.04
C ILE A 22 33.32 -6.15 6.31
N SER A 23 34.62 -6.40 6.53
CA SER A 23 35.28 -7.58 5.94
C SER A 23 34.69 -8.87 6.50
N THR A 24 34.44 -8.94 7.81
CA THR A 24 33.75 -10.10 8.43
C THR A 24 32.39 -10.36 7.80
N PHE A 25 31.60 -9.31 7.52
CA PHE A 25 30.33 -9.43 6.83
C PHE A 25 30.50 -10.01 5.42
N LEU A 26 31.44 -9.49 4.63
CA LEU A 26 31.68 -9.97 3.26
C LEU A 26 32.17 -11.42 3.22
N GLU A 27 32.97 -11.83 4.20
CA GLU A 27 33.44 -13.22 4.35
C GLU A 27 32.34 -14.19 4.81
N SER A 28 31.29 -13.69 5.48
CA SER A 28 30.25 -14.52 6.10
C SER A 28 29.13 -14.93 5.14
N TYR A 29 29.04 -14.33 3.96
CA TYR A 29 27.94 -14.56 3.02
C TYR A 29 28.41 -14.81 1.58
N ASP A 30 27.61 -15.55 0.82
CA ASP A 30 27.82 -15.73 -0.62
C ASP A 30 27.21 -14.56 -1.41
N PHE A 31 28.06 -13.88 -2.17
CA PHE A 31 27.71 -12.76 -3.06
C PHE A 31 27.78 -13.11 -4.54
N SER A 32 27.91 -14.40 -4.88
CA SER A 32 27.97 -14.85 -6.27
C SER A 32 26.74 -14.38 -7.06
N GLY A 33 26.99 -13.71 -8.19
CA GLY A 33 25.94 -13.18 -9.08
C GLY A 33 25.23 -11.92 -8.57
N LYS A 34 25.70 -11.30 -7.48
CA LYS A 34 25.12 -10.08 -6.91
C LYS A 34 25.87 -8.83 -7.35
N THR A 35 25.22 -7.68 -7.24
CA THR A 35 25.85 -6.37 -7.46
C THR A 35 26.15 -5.71 -6.12
N ILE A 36 27.36 -5.17 -5.92
CA ILE A 36 27.74 -4.42 -4.72
C ILE A 36 28.08 -2.98 -5.11
N LEU A 37 27.40 -2.01 -4.49
CA LEU A 37 27.69 -0.58 -4.61
C LEU A 37 28.19 -0.05 -3.26
N PRO A 38 29.50 0.14 -3.08
CA PRO A 38 30.03 0.61 -1.81
C PRO A 38 29.92 2.14 -1.67
N PHE A 39 29.75 2.64 -0.46
CA PHE A 39 29.95 4.05 -0.15
C PHE A 39 30.58 4.21 1.23
N CYS A 40 31.22 5.35 1.45
CA CYS A 40 31.72 5.68 2.78
C CYS A 40 31.23 7.03 3.28
N THR A 41 31.15 7.16 4.60
CA THR A 41 30.96 8.44 5.28
C THR A 41 32.23 8.82 6.02
N SER A 42 32.76 10.01 5.73
CA SER A 42 33.99 10.48 6.35
C SER A 42 34.08 12.01 6.31
N HIS A 43 34.84 12.59 7.24
CA HIS A 43 35.08 14.03 7.22
C HIS A 43 35.96 14.46 6.03
N SER A 44 37.01 13.69 5.70
CA SER A 44 37.95 14.03 4.61
C SER A 44 38.57 12.85 3.87
N SER A 45 38.42 11.62 4.37
CA SER A 45 39.05 10.44 3.75
C SER A 45 38.20 9.87 2.62
N ASP A 46 38.77 9.78 1.43
CA ASP A 46 38.09 9.16 0.29
C ASP A 46 37.92 7.64 0.48
N ILE A 47 37.05 7.03 -0.33
CA ILE A 47 36.74 5.59 -0.30
C ILE A 47 37.97 4.72 -0.61
N GLY A 48 38.85 5.21 -1.50
CA GLY A 48 40.24 4.77 -1.65
C GLY A 48 40.49 3.26 -1.65
N SER A 49 41.57 2.84 -0.98
CA SER A 49 41.98 1.44 -0.90
C SER A 49 40.99 0.57 -0.14
N SER A 50 40.16 1.13 0.74
CA SER A 50 39.12 0.37 1.46
C SER A 50 38.18 -0.36 0.51
N ALA A 51 37.74 0.30 -0.56
CA ALA A 51 36.89 -0.34 -1.56
C ALA A 51 37.64 -1.46 -2.30
N THR A 52 38.93 -1.27 -2.58
CA THR A 52 39.76 -2.28 -3.27
C THR A 52 39.93 -3.52 -2.40
N ASP A 53 40.26 -3.32 -1.12
CA ASP A 53 40.48 -4.39 -0.15
C ASP A 53 39.18 -5.19 0.06
N LEU A 54 38.04 -4.50 0.20
CA LEU A 54 36.74 -5.17 0.36
C LEU A 54 36.28 -5.90 -0.91
N HIS A 55 36.54 -5.33 -2.10
CA HIS A 55 36.21 -6.00 -3.37
C HIS A 55 36.95 -7.34 -3.51
N SER A 56 38.20 -7.43 -3.02
CA SER A 56 38.97 -8.68 -3.07
C SER A 56 38.33 -9.85 -2.30
N LEU A 57 37.39 -9.54 -1.38
CA LEU A 57 36.64 -10.52 -0.60
C LEU A 57 35.38 -11.03 -1.34
N THR A 58 34.99 -10.39 -2.44
CA THR A 58 33.73 -10.66 -3.17
C THR A 58 33.96 -10.90 -4.66
N ASN A 59 34.99 -11.66 -5.02
CA ASN A 59 35.43 -11.87 -6.41
C ASN A 59 34.36 -12.43 -7.40
N ASN A 60 33.24 -12.93 -6.89
CA ASN A 60 32.12 -13.45 -7.70
C ASN A 60 30.92 -12.49 -7.79
N ALA A 61 31.05 -11.28 -7.23
CA ALA A 61 30.06 -10.22 -7.31
C ALA A 61 30.48 -9.17 -8.35
N THR A 62 29.49 -8.51 -8.96
CA THR A 62 29.70 -7.31 -9.75
C THR A 62 29.93 -6.13 -8.81
N TRP A 63 31.15 -5.56 -8.81
CA TRP A 63 31.49 -4.43 -7.95
C TRP A 63 31.39 -3.10 -8.71
N LEU A 64 30.54 -2.20 -8.23
CA LEU A 64 30.36 -0.86 -8.80
C LEU A 64 31.33 0.15 -8.18
N THR A 65 31.52 1.28 -8.87
CA THR A 65 32.40 2.35 -8.38
C THR A 65 31.71 3.09 -7.24
N GLY A 66 32.28 3.00 -6.05
CA GLY A 66 31.75 3.67 -4.87
C GLY A 66 32.09 5.14 -4.76
N GLN A 67 31.45 5.81 -3.81
CA GLN A 67 31.63 7.23 -3.56
C GLN A 67 31.72 7.55 -2.05
N ARG A 68 32.47 8.59 -1.71
CA ARG A 68 32.45 9.22 -0.38
C ARG A 68 31.31 10.24 -0.29
N PHE A 69 30.55 10.19 0.80
CA PHE A 69 29.62 11.25 1.20
C PHE A 69 30.13 12.02 2.43
N SER A 70 30.05 13.35 2.34
CA SER A 70 30.31 14.27 3.43
C SER A 70 29.05 14.49 4.27
N SER A 71 29.19 15.11 5.44
CA SER A 71 28.04 15.40 6.34
C SER A 71 27.03 16.38 5.75
N ASP A 72 27.43 17.16 4.75
CA ASP A 72 26.62 18.16 4.05
C ASP A 72 26.09 17.69 2.69
N THR A 73 26.34 16.43 2.30
CA THR A 73 25.77 15.88 1.06
C THR A 73 24.25 15.89 1.12
N SER A 74 23.62 16.46 0.09
CA SER A 74 22.16 16.52 -0.02
C SER A 74 21.53 15.19 -0.43
N LYS A 75 20.24 15.03 -0.14
CA LYS A 75 19.44 13.88 -0.60
C LYS A 75 19.39 13.78 -2.13
N GLU A 76 19.39 14.92 -2.83
CA GLU A 76 19.36 14.97 -4.30
C GLU A 76 20.65 14.44 -4.91
N GLU A 77 21.80 14.78 -4.33
CA GLU A 77 23.11 14.25 -4.76
C GLU A 77 23.21 12.73 -4.56
N ILE A 78 22.72 12.22 -3.42
CA ILE A 78 22.68 10.77 -3.17
C ILE A 78 21.75 10.06 -4.16
N THR A 79 20.58 10.66 -4.43
CA THR A 79 19.60 10.13 -5.40
C THR A 79 20.20 10.05 -6.80
N THR A 80 20.86 11.13 -7.24
CA THR A 80 21.56 11.19 -8.53
C THR A 80 22.68 10.16 -8.63
N TRP A 81 23.45 9.96 -7.55
CA TRP A 81 24.51 8.95 -7.51
C TRP A 81 23.96 7.53 -7.67
N LEU A 82 22.85 7.20 -7.00
CA LEU A 82 22.19 5.91 -7.16
C LEU A 82 21.74 5.71 -8.62
N GLU A 83 21.01 6.68 -9.18
CA GLU A 83 20.51 6.63 -10.55
C GLU A 83 21.64 6.43 -11.59
N ASN A 84 22.74 7.18 -11.44
CA ASN A 84 23.92 7.06 -12.32
C ASN A 84 24.58 5.68 -12.27
N ASN A 85 24.41 4.93 -11.19
CA ASN A 85 24.91 3.56 -11.04
C ASN A 85 23.91 2.51 -11.54
N GLY A 86 22.88 2.90 -12.29
CA GLY A 86 21.78 2.00 -12.68
C GLY A 86 20.87 1.61 -11.51
N LEU A 87 21.15 2.22 -10.34
CA LEU A 87 20.41 2.28 -9.09
C LEU A 87 19.08 2.98 -9.23
N SER A 88 18.21 2.56 -10.15
CA SER A 88 17.03 3.38 -10.45
C SER A 88 16.14 3.53 -9.22
N THR A 89 16.16 4.73 -8.65
CA THR A 89 15.16 5.24 -7.69
C THR A 89 13.83 5.48 -8.39
N THR A 90 13.75 5.23 -9.70
CA THR A 90 12.57 5.52 -10.51
C THR A 90 11.35 4.72 -10.06
N SER A 91 11.51 3.60 -9.34
CA SER A 91 10.42 2.97 -8.58
C SER A 91 10.12 3.70 -7.27
N ALA A 92 11.12 4.07 -6.47
CA ALA A 92 10.95 4.81 -5.21
C ALA A 92 10.24 6.16 -5.40
N GLY A 93 10.49 6.85 -6.52
CA GLY A 93 9.79 8.07 -6.90
C GLY A 93 8.37 7.85 -7.42
N GLN A 94 7.95 6.60 -7.69
CA GLN A 94 6.61 6.24 -8.15
C GLN A 94 5.78 5.53 -7.09
N ILE A 95 6.40 5.01 -6.01
CA ILE A 95 5.69 4.44 -4.87
C ILE A 95 4.63 5.43 -4.38
N GLY A 96 3.40 4.95 -4.25
CA GLY A 96 2.25 5.73 -3.79
C GLY A 96 1.75 6.80 -4.76
N LYS A 97 2.36 6.98 -5.94
CA LYS A 97 1.86 7.89 -6.97
C LYS A 97 0.84 7.20 -7.85
N PHE A 98 -0.33 7.81 -7.99
CA PHE A 98 -1.41 7.26 -8.79
C PHE A 98 -1.13 7.46 -10.28
N ASN A 99 -1.15 6.36 -11.03
CA ASN A 99 -1.20 6.38 -12.47
C ASN A 99 -2.66 6.38 -12.90
N PHE A 100 -3.19 7.55 -13.27
CA PHE A 100 -4.59 7.68 -13.70
C PHE A 100 -4.87 7.06 -15.08
N ASP A 101 -3.86 6.87 -15.93
CA ASP A 101 -4.02 6.27 -17.24
C ASP A 101 -4.16 4.74 -17.13
N GLN A 102 -3.36 4.13 -16.25
CA GLN A 102 -3.42 2.69 -15.94
C GLN A 102 -4.40 2.36 -14.81
N GLN A 103 -4.89 3.37 -14.09
CA GLN A 103 -5.77 3.24 -12.92
C GLN A 103 -5.14 2.40 -11.80
N THR A 104 -3.83 2.54 -11.61
CA THR A 104 -3.03 1.78 -10.64
C THR A 104 -2.17 2.67 -9.77
N VAL A 105 -1.64 2.10 -8.69
CA VAL A 105 -0.58 2.66 -7.86
C VAL A 105 0.45 1.58 -7.54
N LEU A 106 1.73 1.95 -7.55
CA LEU A 106 2.80 1.08 -7.11
C LEU A 106 2.89 1.11 -5.57
N LEU A 107 2.72 -0.05 -4.94
CA LEU A 107 2.90 -0.22 -3.49
C LEU A 107 4.38 -0.29 -3.12
N ASN A 108 4.73 0.02 -1.87
CA ASN A 108 6.10 -0.13 -1.37
C ASN A 108 6.58 -1.60 -1.30
N SER A 109 5.65 -2.55 -1.42
CA SER A 109 5.91 -3.98 -1.58
C SER A 109 6.36 -4.37 -2.99
N GLY A 110 6.30 -3.44 -3.95
CA GLY A 110 6.68 -3.65 -5.35
C GLY A 110 5.54 -4.16 -6.26
N TYR A 111 4.35 -4.41 -5.71
CA TYR A 111 3.17 -4.81 -6.49
C TYR A 111 2.36 -3.60 -6.95
N GLU A 112 1.78 -3.68 -8.15
CA GLU A 112 0.77 -2.72 -8.61
C GLU A 112 -0.61 -3.07 -8.05
N MET A 113 -1.34 -2.05 -7.61
CA MET A 113 -2.69 -2.18 -7.06
C MET A 113 -3.66 -1.28 -7.85
N PRO A 114 -4.85 -1.76 -8.26
CA PRO A 114 -5.88 -0.90 -8.83
C PRO A 114 -6.35 0.17 -7.83
N ILE A 115 -6.63 1.38 -8.30
CA ILE A 115 -7.07 2.49 -7.41
C ILE A 115 -8.60 2.56 -7.22
N LEU A 116 -9.33 1.68 -7.90
CA LEU A 116 -10.79 1.53 -7.82
C LEU A 116 -11.15 0.09 -7.48
N GLY A 117 -11.92 -0.09 -6.42
CA GLY A 117 -12.42 -1.40 -6.04
C GLY A 117 -13.86 -1.41 -5.55
N ILE A 118 -14.27 -2.57 -5.05
CA ILE A 118 -15.56 -2.80 -4.40
C ILE A 118 -15.34 -3.30 -2.97
N GLY A 119 -15.99 -2.64 -2.00
CA GLY A 119 -16.06 -3.14 -0.64
C GLY A 119 -17.26 -4.08 -0.46
N THR A 120 -17.08 -5.20 0.25
CA THR A 120 -18.15 -6.20 0.44
C THR A 120 -18.82 -6.15 1.82
N TYR A 121 -18.54 -5.12 2.62
CA TYR A 121 -19.16 -4.96 3.93
C TYR A 121 -20.69 -4.94 3.84
N SER A 122 -21.35 -5.62 4.79
CA SER A 122 -22.81 -5.66 4.94
C SER A 122 -23.58 -6.30 3.77
N LEU A 123 -22.90 -6.96 2.82
CA LEU A 123 -23.54 -7.77 1.79
C LEU A 123 -23.78 -9.19 2.29
N SER A 124 -24.98 -9.72 2.04
CA SER A 124 -25.27 -11.16 2.19
C SER A 124 -24.41 -11.98 1.22
N ASP A 125 -24.28 -13.29 1.41
CA ASP A 125 -23.47 -14.14 0.52
C ASP A 125 -23.88 -14.03 -0.96
N GLU A 126 -25.18 -14.08 -1.25
CA GLU A 126 -25.66 -13.98 -2.63
C GLU A 126 -25.53 -12.56 -3.19
N ASP A 127 -25.80 -11.52 -2.39
CA ASP A 127 -25.57 -10.14 -2.84
C ASP A 127 -24.08 -9.90 -3.07
N CYS A 128 -23.20 -10.44 -2.21
CA CYS A 128 -21.75 -10.34 -2.33
C CYS A 128 -21.28 -10.99 -3.63
N TYR A 129 -21.68 -12.24 -3.88
CA TYR A 129 -21.35 -12.95 -5.12
C TYR A 129 -21.80 -12.16 -6.36
N ASN A 130 -23.05 -11.69 -6.38
CA ASN A 130 -23.60 -10.94 -7.51
C ASN A 130 -22.90 -9.59 -7.70
N SER A 131 -22.54 -8.91 -6.61
CA SER A 131 -21.87 -7.61 -6.64
C SER A 131 -20.44 -7.72 -7.14
N VAL A 132 -19.69 -8.71 -6.65
CA VAL A 132 -18.33 -8.99 -7.12
C VAL A 132 -18.35 -9.41 -8.59
N THR A 133 -19.29 -10.27 -8.98
CA THR A 133 -19.47 -10.66 -10.39
C THR A 133 -19.77 -9.45 -11.27
N ALA A 134 -20.68 -8.55 -10.84
CA ALA A 134 -20.99 -7.32 -11.57
C ALA A 134 -19.78 -6.37 -11.66
N HIS A 135 -18.97 -6.28 -10.60
CA HIS A 135 -17.74 -5.48 -10.58
C HIS A 135 -16.72 -6.00 -11.60
N LEU A 136 -16.42 -7.31 -11.57
CA LEU A 136 -15.48 -7.95 -12.50
C LEU A 136 -15.94 -7.83 -13.97
N ASN A 137 -17.24 -8.06 -14.23
CA ASN A 137 -17.85 -7.89 -15.55
C ASN A 137 -17.84 -6.43 -16.05
N SER A 138 -17.79 -5.46 -15.13
CA SER A 138 -17.70 -4.04 -15.46
C SER A 138 -16.26 -3.56 -15.64
N GLY A 139 -15.27 -4.46 -15.55
CA GLY A 139 -13.84 -4.16 -15.71
C GLY A 139 -13.11 -3.84 -14.41
N GLY A 140 -13.80 -3.85 -13.27
CA GLY A 140 -13.17 -3.67 -11.96
C GLY A 140 -12.27 -4.86 -11.61
N ARG A 141 -11.19 -4.61 -10.85
CA ARG A 141 -10.18 -5.62 -10.51
C ARG A 141 -9.77 -5.63 -9.04
N LEU A 142 -10.26 -4.72 -8.20
CA LEU A 142 -9.94 -4.70 -6.77
C LEU A 142 -11.18 -5.07 -5.94
N ILE A 143 -11.04 -6.09 -5.10
CA ILE A 143 -12.11 -6.56 -4.21
C ILE A 143 -11.62 -6.51 -2.77
N ASP A 144 -12.35 -5.81 -1.91
CA ASP A 144 -12.08 -5.71 -0.48
C ASP A 144 -13.15 -6.46 0.33
N THR A 145 -12.70 -7.47 1.09
CA THR A 145 -13.51 -8.20 2.06
C THR A 145 -12.82 -8.26 3.42
N ALA A 146 -13.36 -9.00 4.37
CA ALA A 146 -12.76 -9.28 5.67
C ALA A 146 -13.39 -10.50 6.32
N PHE A 147 -12.67 -11.13 7.25
CA PHE A 147 -13.20 -12.22 8.07
C PHE A 147 -14.54 -11.87 8.74
N ILE A 148 -14.62 -10.68 9.36
CA ILE A 148 -15.79 -10.25 10.12
C ILE A 148 -17.03 -9.96 9.25
N TYR A 149 -16.87 -9.92 7.92
CA TYR A 149 -18.00 -9.70 7.00
C TYR A 149 -18.76 -10.99 6.72
N HIS A 150 -18.16 -12.14 7.07
CA HIS A 150 -18.74 -13.47 6.90
C HIS A 150 -19.12 -13.84 5.45
N ASN A 151 -18.54 -13.16 4.46
CA ASN A 151 -18.82 -13.37 3.03
C ASN A 151 -17.57 -13.68 2.18
N GLU A 152 -16.44 -14.00 2.81
CA GLU A 152 -15.19 -14.39 2.11
C GLU A 152 -15.41 -15.56 1.13
N ALA A 153 -16.25 -16.53 1.49
CA ALA A 153 -16.57 -17.67 0.62
C ALA A 153 -17.30 -17.23 -0.66
N ALA A 154 -18.20 -16.25 -0.57
CA ALA A 154 -18.91 -15.69 -1.71
C ALA A 154 -17.97 -14.91 -2.64
N VAL A 155 -17.04 -14.13 -2.09
CA VAL A 155 -15.98 -13.45 -2.86
C VAL A 155 -15.13 -14.48 -3.60
N GLY A 156 -14.64 -15.50 -2.90
CA GLY A 156 -13.84 -16.56 -3.50
C GLY A 156 -14.56 -17.31 -4.62
N ARG A 157 -15.85 -17.59 -4.44
CA ARG A 157 -16.72 -18.17 -5.48
C ARG A 157 -16.81 -17.27 -6.70
N ALA A 158 -17.12 -15.98 -6.52
CA ALA A 158 -17.22 -15.03 -7.62
C ALA A 158 -15.91 -14.87 -8.39
N VAL A 159 -14.76 -14.85 -7.70
CA VAL A 159 -13.43 -14.80 -8.33
C VAL A 159 -13.19 -16.00 -9.24
N ARG A 160 -13.44 -17.23 -8.75
CA ARG A 160 -13.27 -18.46 -9.55
C ARG A 160 -14.23 -18.57 -10.72
N ASP A 161 -15.47 -18.13 -10.52
CA ASP A 161 -16.53 -18.25 -11.53
C ASP A 161 -16.47 -17.12 -12.59
N SER A 162 -15.65 -16.08 -12.36
CA SER A 162 -15.61 -14.88 -13.21
C SER A 162 -15.07 -15.08 -14.63
N GLY A 163 -14.25 -16.10 -14.85
CA GLY A 163 -13.50 -16.29 -16.09
C GLY A 163 -12.36 -15.27 -16.32
N VAL A 164 -12.09 -14.37 -15.37
CA VAL A 164 -10.94 -13.46 -15.39
C VAL A 164 -9.73 -14.18 -14.78
N PRO A 165 -8.52 -14.11 -15.38
CA PRO A 165 -7.32 -14.70 -14.81
C PRO A 165 -7.08 -14.23 -13.36
N ARG A 166 -6.76 -15.15 -12.45
CA ARG A 166 -6.63 -14.85 -11.01
C ARG A 166 -5.58 -13.77 -10.77
N GLU A 167 -4.50 -13.76 -11.54
CA GLU A 167 -3.41 -12.79 -11.49
C GLU A 167 -3.81 -11.36 -11.89
N GLU A 168 -4.93 -11.18 -12.58
CA GLU A 168 -5.48 -9.87 -12.92
C GLU A 168 -6.40 -9.30 -11.82
N ILE A 169 -6.83 -10.13 -10.87
CA ILE A 169 -7.73 -9.72 -9.78
C ILE A 169 -6.91 -9.44 -8.53
N PHE A 170 -7.09 -8.28 -7.93
CA PHE A 170 -6.51 -7.91 -6.64
C PHE A 170 -7.52 -8.20 -5.52
N VAL A 171 -7.30 -9.24 -4.74
CA VAL A 171 -8.17 -9.62 -3.61
C VAL A 171 -7.55 -9.23 -2.29
N MET A 172 -8.31 -8.50 -1.48
CA MET A 172 -7.94 -8.11 -0.11
C MET A 172 -8.85 -8.77 0.92
N THR A 173 -8.27 -9.24 2.03
CA THR A 173 -9.03 -9.62 3.23
C THR A 173 -8.36 -9.07 4.50
N LYS A 174 -8.99 -9.27 5.67
CA LYS A 174 -8.54 -8.71 6.94
C LYS A 174 -8.70 -9.73 8.07
N LEU A 175 -7.67 -9.81 8.91
CA LEU A 175 -7.76 -10.47 10.22
C LEU A 175 -8.42 -9.52 11.21
N TYR A 176 -9.41 -10.01 11.95
CA TYR A 176 -10.07 -9.25 13.00
C TYR A 176 -9.38 -9.48 14.36
N PRO A 177 -9.44 -8.54 15.34
CA PRO A 177 -8.71 -8.67 16.62
C PRO A 177 -8.90 -9.98 17.38
N ASN A 178 -10.08 -10.61 17.29
CA ASN A 178 -10.33 -11.91 17.92
C ASN A 178 -9.54 -13.09 17.30
N GLN A 179 -8.84 -12.88 16.18
CA GLN A 179 -8.00 -13.85 15.51
C GLN A 179 -6.51 -13.66 15.81
N TYR A 180 -6.10 -12.54 16.42
CA TYR A 180 -4.67 -12.17 16.50
C TYR A 180 -3.84 -13.15 17.33
N ALA A 181 -4.42 -13.70 18.40
CA ALA A 181 -3.74 -14.70 19.24
C ALA A 181 -3.40 -16.01 18.50
N ASP A 182 -4.06 -16.30 17.37
CA ASP A 182 -3.81 -17.49 16.53
C ASP A 182 -3.78 -17.11 15.03
N ALA A 183 -3.10 -15.99 14.73
CA ALA A 183 -3.13 -15.38 13.40
C ALA A 183 -2.66 -16.33 12.29
N ALA A 184 -1.66 -17.18 12.55
CA ALA A 184 -1.15 -18.13 11.55
C ALA A 184 -2.23 -19.10 11.07
N ASN A 185 -3.00 -19.70 11.99
CA ASN A 185 -4.11 -20.56 11.64
C ASN A 185 -5.26 -19.76 10.99
N ALA A 186 -5.57 -18.57 11.51
CA ALA A 186 -6.61 -17.71 10.93
C ALA A 186 -6.34 -17.31 9.47
N ILE A 187 -5.07 -17.10 9.10
CA ILE A 187 -4.61 -16.87 7.73
C ILE A 187 -4.91 -18.09 6.86
N ASP A 188 -4.51 -19.29 7.30
CA ASP A 188 -4.73 -20.53 6.55
C ASP A 188 -6.23 -20.82 6.37
N GLU A 189 -7.05 -20.60 7.41
CA GLU A 189 -8.49 -20.73 7.30
C GLU A 189 -9.12 -19.73 6.32
N ALA A 190 -8.58 -18.51 6.19
CA ALA A 190 -9.06 -17.54 5.22
C ALA A 190 -8.89 -18.05 3.79
N PHE A 191 -7.74 -18.68 3.48
CA PHE A 191 -7.50 -19.32 2.18
C PHE A 191 -8.44 -20.48 1.92
N VAL A 192 -8.72 -21.31 2.94
CA VAL A 192 -9.69 -22.40 2.84
C VAL A 192 -11.10 -21.86 2.59
N ARG A 193 -11.54 -20.85 3.35
CA ARG A 193 -12.86 -20.22 3.20
C ARG A 193 -13.04 -19.61 1.82
N MET A 194 -12.05 -18.85 1.36
CA MET A 194 -12.10 -18.24 0.03
C MET A 194 -11.88 -19.26 -1.07
N GLY A 195 -11.20 -20.38 -0.83
CA GLY A 195 -10.77 -21.32 -1.87
C GLY A 195 -9.84 -20.66 -2.89
N LEU A 196 -8.84 -19.92 -2.39
CA LEU A 196 -7.80 -19.23 -3.17
C LEU A 196 -6.42 -19.64 -2.64
N ASP A 197 -5.44 -19.81 -3.53
CA ASP A 197 -4.08 -20.20 -3.15
C ASP A 197 -3.26 -19.04 -2.55
N TYR A 198 -3.65 -17.80 -2.88
CA TYR A 198 -3.04 -16.58 -2.36
C TYR A 198 -4.03 -15.41 -2.35
N VAL A 199 -3.73 -14.39 -1.54
CA VAL A 199 -4.36 -13.06 -1.62
C VAL A 199 -3.32 -12.00 -1.97
N ASP A 200 -3.79 -10.92 -2.60
CA ASP A 200 -2.93 -9.83 -3.02
C ASP A 200 -2.60 -8.91 -1.85
N MET A 201 -3.54 -8.75 -0.91
CA MET A 201 -3.27 -8.06 0.34
C MET A 201 -4.03 -8.64 1.52
N MET A 202 -3.38 -8.65 2.68
CA MET A 202 -4.05 -8.89 3.96
C MET A 202 -3.81 -7.72 4.91
N LEU A 203 -4.85 -7.30 5.63
CA LEU A 203 -4.76 -6.24 6.63
C LEU A 203 -5.01 -6.77 8.05
N LEU A 204 -4.43 -6.13 9.06
CA LEU A 204 -5.03 -6.13 10.40
C LEU A 204 -6.22 -5.16 10.40
N HIS A 205 -7.39 -5.60 10.85
CA HIS A 205 -8.63 -4.83 10.71
C HIS A 205 -8.72 -3.65 11.69
N HIS A 206 -8.21 -3.82 12.92
CA HIS A 206 -8.17 -2.79 13.96
C HIS A 206 -6.96 -3.01 14.88
N PRO A 207 -6.45 -1.96 15.56
CA PRO A 207 -5.53 -2.13 16.67
C PRO A 207 -6.13 -3.07 17.73
N GLY A 208 -5.29 -3.86 18.38
CA GLY A 208 -5.78 -4.84 19.35
C GLY A 208 -4.66 -5.62 20.01
N GLU A 209 -5.03 -6.42 21.01
CA GLU A 209 -4.08 -7.28 21.70
C GLU A 209 -3.46 -8.30 20.72
N ASN A 210 -2.14 -8.48 20.79
CA ASN A 210 -1.35 -9.33 19.89
C ASN A 210 -1.26 -8.86 18.43
N ASP A 211 -1.57 -7.60 18.12
CA ASP A 211 -1.46 -7.04 16.77
C ASP A 211 -0.05 -7.17 16.15
N VAL A 212 1.02 -6.91 16.91
CA VAL A 212 2.40 -7.05 16.45
C VAL A 212 2.72 -8.51 16.07
N ASP A 213 2.29 -9.47 16.90
CA ASP A 213 2.54 -10.89 16.63
C ASP A 213 1.68 -11.40 15.46
N ALA A 214 0.45 -10.92 15.33
CA ALA A 214 -0.41 -11.19 14.19
C ALA A 214 0.20 -10.63 12.88
N TYR A 215 0.74 -9.42 12.93
CA TYR A 215 1.43 -8.83 11.79
C TYR A 215 2.68 -9.62 11.40
N LYS A 216 3.47 -10.09 12.37
CA LYS A 216 4.62 -10.98 12.10
C LYS A 216 4.20 -12.32 11.48
N ALA A 217 3.03 -12.85 11.83
CA ALA A 217 2.48 -14.01 11.14
C ALA A 217 2.15 -13.68 9.66
N MET A 218 1.60 -12.49 9.38
CA MET A 218 1.40 -12.01 8.01
C MET A 218 2.73 -11.81 7.26
N GLU A 219 3.79 -11.31 7.92
CA GLU A 219 5.14 -11.23 7.33
C GLU A 219 5.69 -12.61 6.94
N GLN A 220 5.44 -13.63 7.77
CA GLN A 220 5.83 -14.99 7.45
C GLN A 220 5.04 -15.51 6.25
N ALA A 221 3.73 -15.26 6.19
CA ALA A 221 2.90 -15.63 5.04
C ALA A 221 3.32 -14.92 3.73
N VAL A 222 3.90 -13.71 3.81
CA VAL A 222 4.55 -13.05 2.66
C VAL A 222 5.80 -13.83 2.23
N LYS A 223 6.67 -14.21 3.16
CA LYS A 223 7.88 -15.01 2.86
C LYS A 223 7.53 -16.38 2.26
N ASP A 224 6.41 -16.96 2.67
CA ASP A 224 5.90 -18.23 2.17
C ASP A 224 5.18 -18.10 0.81
N GLY A 225 4.99 -16.87 0.31
CA GLY A 225 4.36 -16.60 -0.99
C GLY A 225 2.83 -16.69 -0.99
N LYS A 226 2.18 -16.81 0.17
CA LYS A 226 0.72 -16.88 0.31
C LYS A 226 0.04 -15.51 0.29
N ILE A 227 0.78 -14.45 0.63
CA ILE A 227 0.32 -13.06 0.65
C ILE A 227 1.32 -12.20 -0.12
N ARG A 228 0.86 -11.37 -1.05
CA ARG A 228 1.77 -10.48 -1.81
C ARG A 228 2.13 -9.21 -1.04
N SER A 229 1.15 -8.56 -0.44
CA SER A 229 1.31 -7.32 0.34
C SER A 229 0.58 -7.39 1.67
N ILE A 230 1.06 -6.66 2.67
CA ILE A 230 0.43 -6.62 3.99
C ILE A 230 0.22 -5.17 4.42
N GLY A 231 -0.84 -4.90 5.17
CA GLY A 231 -1.22 -3.55 5.56
C GLY A 231 -1.98 -3.49 6.87
N LEU A 232 -2.51 -2.32 7.19
CA LEU A 232 -3.27 -2.04 8.41
C LEU A 232 -4.59 -1.35 8.06
N SER A 233 -5.55 -1.37 8.98
CA SER A 233 -6.82 -0.64 8.86
C SER A 233 -7.14 -0.02 10.20
N ASN A 234 -7.51 1.26 10.23
CA ASN A 234 -7.80 2.01 11.46
C ASN A 234 -6.58 2.29 12.35
N TRP A 235 -5.44 2.61 11.72
CA TRP A 235 -4.25 3.12 12.41
C TRP A 235 -4.08 4.61 12.11
N TYR A 236 -3.85 5.40 13.15
CA TYR A 236 -3.57 6.83 13.06
C TYR A 236 -2.15 7.13 13.53
N VAL A 237 -1.79 8.41 13.61
CA VAL A 237 -0.39 8.84 13.82
C VAL A 237 0.22 8.20 15.06
N GLU A 238 -0.45 8.26 16.22
CA GLU A 238 0.08 7.75 17.48
C GLU A 238 0.24 6.22 17.46
N GLU A 239 -0.72 5.48 16.93
CA GLU A 239 -0.64 4.03 16.81
C GLU A 239 0.47 3.61 15.84
N LEU A 240 0.65 4.34 14.74
CA LEU A 240 1.71 4.05 13.76
C LEU A 240 3.11 4.29 14.34
N GLU A 241 3.31 5.37 15.09
CA GLU A 241 4.59 5.66 15.73
C GLU A 241 4.99 4.57 16.73
N SER A 242 4.01 4.00 17.43
CA SER A 242 4.22 2.87 18.34
C SER A 242 4.43 1.53 17.60
N PHE A 243 3.64 1.26 16.56
CA PHE A 243 3.58 -0.04 15.90
C PHE A 243 4.74 -0.29 14.93
N LEU A 244 5.07 0.68 14.08
CA LEU A 244 6.05 0.50 12.99
C LEU A 244 7.46 0.05 13.46
N PRO A 245 8.01 0.53 14.58
CA PRO A 245 9.32 0.08 15.06
C PRO A 245 9.36 -1.41 15.48
N GLN A 246 8.22 -2.08 15.61
CA GLN A 246 8.11 -3.43 16.15
C GLN A 246 8.00 -4.53 15.06
N VAL A 247 7.87 -4.12 13.80
CA VAL A 247 7.67 -4.99 12.62
C VAL A 247 8.82 -4.84 11.63
N ASN A 248 9.02 -5.83 10.76
CA ASN A 248 10.12 -5.89 9.79
C ASN A 248 9.71 -5.42 8.39
N ILE A 249 8.46 -5.65 8.00
CA ILE A 249 7.90 -5.23 6.72
C ILE A 249 7.04 -3.98 6.97
N THR A 250 7.38 -2.87 6.33
CA THR A 250 6.54 -1.68 6.38
C THR A 250 5.18 -1.97 5.73
N PRO A 251 4.04 -1.59 6.34
CA PRO A 251 2.73 -1.71 5.73
C PRO A 251 2.71 -1.09 4.34
N ALA A 252 2.18 -1.82 3.36
CA ALA A 252 2.01 -1.32 1.99
C ALA A 252 0.85 -0.34 1.87
N LEU A 253 -0.15 -0.50 2.73
CA LEU A 253 -1.39 0.25 2.71
C LEU A 253 -1.95 0.43 4.12
N ILE A 254 -2.58 1.59 4.36
CA ILE A 254 -3.45 1.85 5.51
C ILE A 254 -4.85 2.20 5.01
N GLN A 255 -5.84 1.49 5.53
CA GLN A 255 -7.25 1.65 5.19
C GLN A 255 -8.01 2.36 6.33
N ASN A 256 -8.45 3.62 6.13
CA ASN A 256 -9.12 4.45 7.14
C ASN A 256 -10.45 5.03 6.63
N GLU A 257 -11.27 5.57 7.54
CA GLU A 257 -12.51 6.26 7.20
C GLU A 257 -12.19 7.55 6.47
N ILE A 258 -12.65 7.71 5.23
CA ILE A 258 -12.40 8.94 4.47
C ILE A 258 -13.61 9.31 3.64
N HIS A 259 -14.22 10.45 3.95
CA HIS A 259 -15.31 11.05 3.19
C HIS A 259 -15.28 12.59 3.33
N PRO A 260 -16.06 13.36 2.55
CA PRO A 260 -16.02 14.82 2.59
C PRO A 260 -16.25 15.47 3.97
N TYR A 261 -16.95 14.80 4.90
CA TYR A 261 -17.16 15.29 6.27
C TYR A 261 -16.10 14.82 7.29
N TYR A 262 -15.22 13.87 6.89
CA TYR A 262 -14.09 13.38 7.68
C TYR A 262 -12.92 13.08 6.75
N GLN A 263 -12.05 14.08 6.58
CA GLN A 263 -11.12 14.11 5.45
C GLN A 263 -9.69 13.68 5.75
N GLU A 264 -9.38 13.42 7.02
CA GLU A 264 -8.05 13.00 7.50
C GLU A 264 -6.90 13.87 6.96
N ASN A 265 -7.09 15.20 6.98
CA ASN A 265 -6.18 16.15 6.33
C ASN A 265 -4.75 16.13 6.91
N ASP A 266 -4.56 15.68 8.16
CA ASP A 266 -3.25 15.53 8.79
C ASP A 266 -2.68 14.10 8.71
N VAL A 267 -3.56 13.09 8.73
CA VAL A 267 -3.19 11.67 8.78
C VAL A 267 -2.77 11.16 7.40
N ILE A 268 -3.49 11.53 6.33
CA ILE A 268 -3.16 11.12 4.96
C ILE A 268 -1.74 11.56 4.56
N PRO A 269 -1.35 12.85 4.72
CA PRO A 269 0.01 13.27 4.35
C PRO A 269 1.08 12.63 5.23
N TYR A 270 0.79 12.31 6.50
CA TYR A 270 1.70 11.59 7.37
C TYR A 270 1.96 10.18 6.82
N ILE A 271 0.91 9.42 6.53
CA ILE A 271 0.99 8.05 5.98
C ILE A 271 1.74 8.06 4.63
N GLN A 272 1.40 8.97 3.72
CA GLN A 272 2.03 9.07 2.41
C GLN A 272 3.52 9.40 2.49
N LYS A 273 3.96 10.22 3.47
CA LYS A 273 5.40 10.52 3.69
C LYS A 273 6.21 9.29 4.11
N LEU A 274 5.57 8.29 4.69
CA LEU A 274 6.18 6.99 5.02
C LEU A 274 6.28 6.06 3.80
N GLY A 275 5.79 6.48 2.63
CA GLY A 275 5.74 5.64 1.43
C GLY A 275 4.63 4.58 1.49
N ILE A 276 3.60 4.80 2.29
CA ILE A 276 2.46 3.90 2.49
C ILE A 276 1.25 4.46 1.72
N VAL A 277 0.52 3.59 1.02
CA VAL A 277 -0.69 4.00 0.28
C VAL A 277 -1.89 4.12 1.22
N VAL A 278 -2.79 5.07 0.94
CA VAL A 278 -4.02 5.25 1.70
C VAL A 278 -5.22 4.76 0.90
N GLN A 279 -6.13 4.06 1.57
CA GLN A 279 -7.41 3.64 1.03
C GLN A 279 -8.55 4.09 1.95
N GLY A 280 -9.58 4.69 1.36
CA GLY A 280 -10.76 5.18 2.07
C GLY A 280 -11.87 4.14 2.09
N TRP A 281 -12.30 3.71 3.27
CA TRP A 281 -13.60 3.06 3.46
C TRP A 281 -14.67 4.10 3.84
N TYR A 282 -15.94 3.71 3.67
CA TYR A 282 -17.10 4.59 3.75
C TYR A 282 -16.96 5.92 2.98
N PRO A 283 -16.57 5.89 1.69
CA PRO A 283 -16.48 7.12 0.90
C PRO A 283 -17.80 7.90 0.86
N PHE A 284 -18.94 7.23 1.08
CA PHE A 284 -20.26 7.84 1.16
C PHE A 284 -20.82 8.01 2.58
N GLY A 285 -19.97 8.17 3.60
CA GLY A 285 -20.39 8.52 4.97
C GLY A 285 -21.00 7.36 5.79
N GLY A 286 -20.88 6.11 5.35
CA GLY A 286 -21.28 4.97 6.17
C GLY A 286 -22.79 4.88 6.46
N ARG A 287 -23.15 4.09 7.49
CA ARG A 287 -24.55 3.78 7.81
C ARG A 287 -25.29 5.03 8.28
N GLY A 288 -26.31 5.44 7.51
CA GLY A 288 -27.22 6.53 7.87
C GLY A 288 -26.87 7.88 7.26
N HIS A 289 -25.62 8.11 6.82
CA HIS A 289 -25.20 9.42 6.29
C HIS A 289 -25.06 9.46 4.77
N THR A 290 -25.22 8.33 4.06
CA THR A 290 -25.12 8.29 2.58
C THR A 290 -26.08 9.24 1.89
N ALA A 291 -27.34 9.34 2.32
CA ALA A 291 -28.30 10.24 1.71
C ALA A 291 -27.93 11.72 1.94
N GLU A 292 -27.46 12.06 3.15
CA GLU A 292 -27.00 13.40 3.49
C GLU A 292 -25.80 13.80 2.63
N LEU A 293 -24.79 12.94 2.56
CA LEU A 293 -23.55 13.24 1.88
C LEU A 293 -23.71 13.30 0.35
N LEU A 294 -24.50 12.39 -0.25
CA LEU A 294 -24.81 12.44 -1.68
C LEU A 294 -25.71 13.64 -2.04
N GLY A 295 -26.50 14.12 -1.08
CA GLY A 295 -27.42 15.25 -1.22
C GLY A 295 -26.85 16.61 -0.83
N ASP A 296 -25.57 16.70 -0.42
CA ASP A 296 -24.93 17.97 -0.07
C ASP A 296 -24.97 18.96 -1.24
N ASP A 297 -25.30 20.22 -0.95
CA ASP A 297 -25.49 21.26 -1.96
C ASP A 297 -24.21 21.57 -2.75
N THR A 298 -23.05 21.53 -2.07
CA THR A 298 -21.75 21.78 -2.71
C THR A 298 -21.40 20.63 -3.65
N ILE A 299 -21.53 19.39 -3.18
CA ILE A 299 -21.26 18.20 -3.98
C ILE A 299 -22.22 18.11 -5.18
N SER A 300 -23.51 18.36 -4.95
CA SER A 300 -24.54 18.32 -6.00
C SER A 300 -24.33 19.40 -7.07
N ALA A 301 -23.90 20.61 -6.67
CA ALA A 301 -23.58 21.68 -7.60
C ALA A 301 -22.39 21.33 -8.50
N ILE A 302 -21.34 20.73 -7.93
CA ILE A 302 -20.16 20.24 -8.67
C ILE A 302 -20.57 19.11 -9.63
N ALA A 303 -21.35 18.14 -9.14
CA ALA A 303 -21.84 17.02 -9.95
C ALA A 303 -22.61 17.51 -11.19
N LYS A 304 -23.49 18.50 -11.01
CA LYS A 304 -24.21 19.16 -12.11
C LYS A 304 -23.29 19.86 -13.09
N ALA A 305 -22.23 20.53 -12.63
CA ALA A 305 -21.29 21.23 -13.49
C ALA A 305 -20.49 20.29 -14.41
N HIS A 306 -20.22 19.07 -13.95
CA HIS A 306 -19.51 18.03 -14.72
C HIS A 306 -20.44 17.04 -15.44
N ASN A 307 -21.76 17.13 -15.23
CA ASN A 307 -22.77 16.19 -15.74
C ASN A 307 -22.48 14.74 -15.29
N VAL A 308 -22.18 14.57 -14.00
CA VAL A 308 -21.90 13.30 -13.32
C VAL A 308 -22.73 13.20 -12.03
N SER A 309 -22.72 12.06 -11.34
CA SER A 309 -23.39 11.89 -10.05
C SER A 309 -22.57 12.46 -8.88
N SER A 310 -23.24 12.75 -7.75
CA SER A 310 -22.56 13.10 -6.50
C SER A 310 -21.61 11.99 -6.04
N ALA A 311 -21.95 10.73 -6.27
CA ALA A 311 -21.09 9.59 -5.97
C ALA A 311 -19.77 9.67 -6.76
N GLN A 312 -19.86 9.93 -8.07
CA GLN A 312 -18.66 10.10 -8.90
C GLN A 312 -17.80 11.28 -8.43
N VAL A 313 -18.39 12.42 -8.04
CA VAL A 313 -17.65 13.56 -7.48
C VAL A 313 -16.87 13.17 -6.23
N ILE A 314 -17.51 12.49 -5.28
CA ILE A 314 -16.87 12.09 -4.01
C ILE A 314 -15.73 11.10 -4.24
N LEU A 315 -15.94 10.10 -5.12
CA LEU A 315 -14.91 9.13 -5.44
C LEU A 315 -13.74 9.81 -6.18
N ARG A 316 -14.03 10.70 -7.14
CA ARG A 316 -12.99 11.44 -7.86
C ARG A 316 -12.19 12.37 -6.95
N TRP A 317 -12.84 12.98 -5.96
CA TRP A 317 -12.18 13.78 -4.93
C TRP A 317 -11.16 12.96 -4.14
N ASN A 318 -11.54 11.77 -3.67
CA ASN A 318 -10.62 10.84 -2.98
C ASN A 318 -9.40 10.50 -3.87
N LEU A 319 -9.63 10.10 -5.12
CA LEU A 319 -8.54 9.77 -6.03
C LEU A 319 -7.59 10.95 -6.26
N GLN A 320 -8.12 12.16 -6.43
CA GLN A 320 -7.31 13.36 -6.61
C GLN A 320 -6.55 13.78 -5.34
N LYS A 321 -6.95 13.28 -4.16
CA LYS A 321 -6.18 13.36 -2.90
C LYS A 321 -5.15 12.23 -2.73
N GLY A 322 -5.06 11.30 -3.68
CA GLY A 322 -4.19 10.13 -3.56
C GLY A 322 -4.73 9.07 -2.59
N VAL A 323 -6.06 8.93 -2.52
CA VAL A 323 -6.77 7.94 -1.70
C VAL A 323 -7.49 6.95 -2.61
N ILE A 324 -7.20 5.66 -2.46
CA ILE A 324 -7.88 4.57 -3.17
C ILE A 324 -9.33 4.48 -2.68
N VAL A 325 -10.28 4.17 -3.57
CA VAL A 325 -11.70 4.06 -3.22
C VAL A 325 -12.25 2.65 -3.38
N ILE A 326 -13.05 2.22 -2.41
CA ILE A 326 -13.72 0.89 -2.38
C ILE A 326 -15.20 1.02 -1.97
N PRO A 327 -16.04 1.75 -2.71
CA PRO A 327 -17.46 1.87 -2.38
C PRO A 327 -18.15 0.49 -2.39
N GLY A 328 -18.96 0.22 -1.37
CA GLY A 328 -19.84 -0.94 -1.35
C GLY A 328 -21.15 -0.67 -2.09
N SER A 329 -21.64 -1.67 -2.84
CA SER A 329 -22.96 -1.61 -3.47
C SER A 329 -23.45 -3.00 -3.87
N SER A 330 -24.76 -3.23 -3.80
CA SER A 330 -25.44 -4.40 -4.38
C SER A 330 -26.14 -4.11 -5.71
N ASN A 331 -26.09 -2.86 -6.20
CA ASN A 331 -26.76 -2.46 -7.43
C ASN A 331 -25.76 -2.45 -8.60
N PRO A 332 -25.92 -3.32 -9.62
CA PRO A 332 -25.00 -3.39 -10.75
C PRO A 332 -24.80 -2.07 -11.50
N LYS A 333 -25.82 -1.19 -11.54
CA LYS A 333 -25.71 0.13 -12.17
C LYS A 333 -24.79 1.05 -11.37
N HIS A 334 -24.94 1.08 -10.05
CA HIS A 334 -24.06 1.88 -9.18
C HIS A 334 -22.64 1.33 -9.20
N ILE A 335 -22.46 0.00 -9.21
CA ILE A 335 -21.13 -0.63 -9.31
C ILE A 335 -20.42 -0.18 -10.59
N LYS A 336 -21.11 -0.19 -11.73
CA LYS A 336 -20.56 0.29 -13.00
C LYS A 336 -20.28 1.80 -12.98
N GLU A 337 -21.21 2.60 -12.45
CA GLU A 337 -21.05 4.06 -12.33
C GLU A 337 -19.82 4.43 -11.47
N ASN A 338 -19.60 3.71 -10.37
CA ASN A 338 -18.47 3.94 -9.46
C ASN A 338 -17.10 3.67 -10.10
N LEU A 339 -17.05 2.98 -11.25
CA LEU A 339 -15.83 2.76 -12.04
C LEU A 339 -15.59 3.87 -13.08
N ASP A 340 -16.61 4.65 -13.43
CA ASP A 340 -16.53 5.68 -14.47
C ASP A 340 -16.11 7.03 -13.88
N LEU A 341 -14.83 7.16 -13.52
CA LEU A 341 -14.28 8.31 -12.80
C LEU A 341 -13.22 9.11 -13.57
N PHE A 342 -12.96 8.78 -14.83
CA PHE A 342 -11.85 9.36 -15.61
C PHE A 342 -12.30 10.25 -16.76
N GLY A 343 -13.62 10.32 -17.03
CA GLY A 343 -14.20 11.26 -18.00
C GLY A 343 -14.21 12.72 -17.56
N PHE A 344 -13.84 13.01 -16.30
CA PHE A 344 -13.82 14.36 -15.74
C PHE A 344 -12.70 14.54 -14.70
N LYS A 345 -12.46 15.79 -14.31
CA LYS A 345 -11.49 16.16 -13.28
C LYS A 345 -12.03 17.34 -12.47
N LEU A 346 -11.96 17.22 -11.15
CA LEU A 346 -12.29 18.31 -10.25
C LEU A 346 -11.20 19.38 -10.33
N THR A 347 -11.62 20.63 -10.50
CA THR A 347 -10.75 21.80 -10.48
C THR A 347 -10.21 22.05 -9.08
N GLN A 348 -9.11 22.82 -8.96
CA GLN A 348 -8.59 23.20 -7.65
C GLN A 348 -9.62 23.95 -6.78
N LYS A 349 -10.49 24.75 -7.43
CA LYS A 349 -11.57 25.45 -6.74
C LYS A 349 -12.58 24.46 -6.15
N GLU A 350 -13.01 23.46 -6.92
CA GLU A 350 -13.96 22.45 -6.47
C GLU A 350 -13.35 21.55 -5.38
N MET A 351 -12.08 21.16 -5.53
CA MET A 351 -11.34 20.45 -4.47
C MET A 351 -11.33 21.25 -3.16
N LYS A 352 -11.12 22.57 -3.23
CA LYS A 352 -11.16 23.46 -2.06
C LYS A 352 -12.57 23.59 -1.48
N GLN A 353 -13.61 23.68 -2.32
CA GLN A 353 -14.99 23.70 -1.85
C GLN A 353 -15.35 22.42 -1.09
N ILE A 354 -14.92 21.26 -1.57
CA ILE A 354 -15.12 19.99 -0.85
C ILE A 354 -14.27 19.99 0.43
N GLN A 355 -13.05 20.53 0.43
CA GLN A 355 -12.22 20.65 1.63
C GLN A 355 -12.91 21.44 2.75
N GLU A 356 -13.66 22.49 2.41
CA GLU A 356 -14.41 23.30 3.37
C GLU A 356 -15.61 22.57 4.01
N LEU A 357 -15.96 21.36 3.52
CA LEU A 357 -17.00 20.51 4.11
C LEU A 357 -16.50 19.68 5.30
N ASP A 358 -15.20 19.64 5.59
CA ASP A 358 -14.67 18.84 6.68
C ASP A 358 -15.27 19.26 8.03
N ARG A 359 -15.86 18.29 8.74
CA ARG A 359 -16.47 18.51 10.07
C ARG A 359 -15.72 17.76 11.16
N ASN A 360 -14.68 16.99 10.79
CA ASN A 360 -14.04 16.02 11.66
C ASN A 360 -15.07 15.02 12.27
N GLU A 361 -16.11 14.69 11.50
CA GLU A 361 -17.22 13.80 11.91
C GLU A 361 -16.96 12.38 11.43
N LYS A 362 -16.25 11.60 12.25
CA LYS A 362 -16.06 10.16 12.02
C LYS A 362 -17.38 9.42 12.29
N TYR A 363 -17.84 8.55 11.39
CA TYR A 363 -19.11 7.84 11.49
C TYR A 363 -19.01 6.38 11.90
N ASP A 364 -17.82 5.78 11.89
CA ASP A 364 -17.62 4.49 12.54
C ASP A 364 -17.21 4.63 14.01
N TRP A 365 -17.78 3.75 14.81
CA TRP A 365 -17.68 3.75 16.26
C TRP A 365 -16.73 2.62 16.67
N TYR A 366 -15.44 2.83 16.42
CA TYR A 366 -14.38 2.12 17.12
C TYR A 366 -13.68 3.07 18.07
#